data_AF-A0A3C1KJX5-F1
#
_entry.id   AF-A0A3C1KJX5-F1
#
_cell.length_a   1.000
_cell.length_b   1.000
_cell.length_c   1.000
_cell.angle_alpha   90.00
_cell.angle_beta   90.00
_cell.angle_gamma   90.00
#
_symmetry.space_group_name_H-M   'P 1'
#
loop_
_entity.id
_entity.type
_entity.pdbx_description
1 polymer ?
#
loop_
_entity_poly.entity_id
_entity_poly.type
_entity_poly.pdbx_seq_one_letter_code
_entity_poly.pdbx_strand_id
1 'polypeptide(L)'
;MNDLLVFALLFAAIGIGWWLGRRSASAQASEVPGQYYKGLNYLLDGRPDGAVDAFIDALEVNSETLETHIALGNLLRKRGEVDRAIRIHQNLLARPSLPRPQIHQAHLELARDYISAGLFDRAE
;
A
#
# COMPACT_ATOMS: atom_id res chain seq x y z
N MET A 1 -46.30 -27.60 -22.11
CA MET A 1 -45.96 -27.58 -20.67
C MET A 1 -44.45 -27.54 -20.44
N ASN A 2 -43.64 -28.22 -21.25
CA ASN A 2 -42.17 -28.24 -21.10
C ASN A 2 -41.47 -26.92 -21.41
N ASP A 3 -41.97 -26.11 -22.35
CA ASP A 3 -41.27 -24.88 -22.77
C ASP A 3 -41.18 -23.85 -21.64
N LEU A 4 -42.24 -23.73 -20.83
CA LEU A 4 -42.26 -22.85 -19.65
C LEU A 4 -41.23 -23.27 -18.58
N LEU A 5 -41.00 -24.57 -18.43
CA LEU A 5 -39.97 -25.09 -17.52
C LEU A 5 -38.56 -24.76 -18.03
N VAL A 6 -38.33 -24.86 -19.34
CA VAL A 6 -37.04 -24.49 -19.95
C VAL A 6 -36.76 -22.99 -19.78
N PHE A 7 -37.76 -22.12 -20.01
CA PHE A 7 -37.61 -20.68 -19.78
C PHE A 7 -37.35 -20.35 -18.31
N ALA A 8 -38.08 -20.98 -17.38
CA ALA A 8 -37.86 -20.77 -15.95
C ALA A 8 -36.44 -21.19 -15.50
N LEU A 9 -35.94 -22.31 -16.01
CA LEU A 9 -34.57 -22.77 -15.74
C LEU A 9 -33.52 -21.82 -16.31
N LEU A 10 -33.72 -21.27 -17.51
CA LEU A 10 -32.81 -20.29 -18.10
C LEU A 10 -32.75 -19.00 -17.28
N PHE A 11 -33.90 -18.46 -16.85
CA PHE A 11 -33.93 -17.27 -15.99
C PHE A 11 -33.28 -17.52 -14.63
N ALA A 12 -33.52 -18.68 -14.03
CA ALA A 12 -32.87 -19.07 -12.78
C ALA A 12 -31.35 -19.18 -12.94
N ALA A 13 -30.87 -19.80 -14.02
CA ALA A 13 -29.45 -19.93 -14.31
C ALA A 13 -28.76 -18.56 -14.50
N ILE A 14 -29.41 -17.63 -15.20
CA ILE A 14 -28.91 -16.26 -15.38
C ILE A 14 -28.87 -15.52 -14.03
N GLY A 15 -29.92 -15.63 -13.23
CA GLY A 15 -29.99 -14.98 -11.91
C GLY A 15 -28.92 -15.51 -10.94
N ILE A 16 -28.71 -16.83 -10.92
CA ILE A 16 -27.68 -17.48 -10.10
C ILE A 16 -26.29 -17.09 -10.61
N GLY A 17 -26.07 -17.10 -11.92
CA GLY A 17 -24.81 -16.68 -12.54
C GLY A 17 -24.44 -15.23 -12.22
N TRP A 18 -25.42 -14.31 -12.29
CA TRP A 18 -25.22 -12.91 -11.92
C TRP A 18 -24.94 -12.71 -10.44
N TRP A 19 -25.65 -13.44 -9.57
CA TRP A 19 -25.44 -13.36 -8.12
C TRP A 19 -24.07 -13.90 -7.70
N LEU A 20 -23.68 -15.07 -8.23
CA LEU A 20 -22.35 -15.66 -8.00
C LEU A 20 -21.24 -14.78 -8.60
N GLY A 21 -21.45 -14.25 -9.81
CA GLY A 21 -20.50 -13.37 -10.48
C GLY A 21 -20.27 -12.06 -9.72
N ARG A 22 -21.33 -11.43 -9.22
CA ARG A 22 -21.20 -10.21 -8.39
C ARG A 22 -20.48 -10.49 -7.06
N ARG A 23 -20.81 -11.59 -6.40
CA ARG A 23 -20.19 -11.97 -5.13
C ARG A 23 -18.72 -12.33 -5.29
N SER A 24 -18.34 -12.93 -6.42
CA SER A 24 -16.95 -13.22 -6.78
C SER A 24 -16.19 -11.94 -7.14
N ALA A 25 -16.79 -11.03 -7.91
CA ALA A 25 -16.18 -9.74 -8.26
C ALA A 25 -15.89 -8.87 -7.02
N SER A 26 -16.76 -8.88 -6.01
CA SER A 26 -16.50 -8.19 -4.74
C SER A 26 -15.45 -8.87 -3.86
N ALA A 27 -15.20 -10.17 -4.04
CA ALA A 27 -14.24 -10.93 -3.24
C ALA A 27 -12.81 -10.89 -3.81
N GLN A 28 -12.65 -10.55 -5.10
CA GLN A 28 -11.36 -10.57 -5.80
C GLN A 28 -10.83 -9.17 -6.16
N ALA A 29 -11.59 -8.09 -5.89
CA ALA A 29 -11.07 -6.75 -6.00
C ALA A 29 -10.21 -6.45 -4.76
N SER A 30 -8.94 -6.87 -4.80
CA SER A 30 -7.92 -6.23 -3.95
C SER A 30 -7.98 -4.75 -4.28
N GLU A 31 -8.55 -3.97 -3.37
CA GLU A 31 -8.76 -2.53 -3.55
C GLU A 31 -7.38 -1.89 -3.75
N VAL A 32 -7.01 -1.63 -5.01
CA VAL A 32 -5.75 -0.98 -5.33
C VAL A 32 -5.79 0.37 -4.62
N PRO A 33 -4.86 0.66 -3.67
CA PRO A 33 -4.97 1.84 -2.83
C PRO A 33 -5.06 3.09 -3.71
N GLY A 34 -5.95 4.03 -3.39
CA GLY A 34 -6.15 5.24 -4.20
C GLY A 34 -4.85 6.03 -4.48
N GLN A 35 -3.86 5.89 -3.59
CA GLN A 35 -2.52 6.48 -3.76
C GLN A 35 -1.73 5.87 -4.95
N TYR A 36 -1.97 4.61 -5.31
CA TYR A 36 -1.35 4.00 -6.48
C TYR A 36 -1.79 4.70 -7.77
N TYR A 37 -3.08 4.98 -7.92
CA TYR A 37 -3.60 5.74 -9.06
C TYR A 37 -3.08 7.18 -9.08
N LYS A 38 -2.91 7.79 -7.92
CA LYS A 38 -2.26 9.10 -7.80
C LYS A 38 -0.81 9.06 -8.28
N GLY A 39 -0.07 8.01 -7.95
CA GLY A 39 1.30 7.79 -8.43
C GLY A 39 1.38 7.66 -9.94
N LEU A 40 0.46 6.89 -10.55
CA LEU A 40 0.34 6.80 -12.00
C LEU A 40 0.04 8.15 -12.64
N ASN A 41 -0.87 8.94 -12.06
CA ASN A 41 -1.18 10.27 -12.58
C ASN A 41 0.05 11.19 -12.57
N TYR A 42 0.83 11.18 -11.49
CA TYR A 42 2.08 11.93 -11.44
C TYR A 42 3.10 11.51 -12.52
N LEU A 43 3.19 10.22 -12.86
CA LEU A 43 4.06 9.77 -13.95
C LEU A 43 3.56 10.28 -15.31
N LEU A 44 2.25 10.23 -15.55
CA LEU A 44 1.65 10.76 -16.79
C LEU A 44 1.87 12.27 -16.93
N ASP A 45 1.86 12.99 -15.81
CA ASP A 45 2.12 14.43 -15.75
C ASP A 45 3.63 14.78 -15.79
N GLY A 46 4.53 13.80 -15.91
CA GLY A 46 5.97 14.02 -15.96
C GLY A 46 6.59 14.46 -14.62
N ARG A 47 5.95 14.14 -13.49
CA ARG A 47 6.37 14.50 -12.12
C ARG A 47 6.84 13.26 -11.34
N PRO A 48 8.02 12.69 -11.67
CA PRO A 48 8.47 11.42 -11.09
C PRO A 48 8.63 11.49 -9.56
N ASP A 49 8.98 12.64 -9.00
CA ASP A 49 9.15 12.80 -7.56
C ASP A 49 7.83 12.63 -6.79
N GLY A 50 6.75 13.20 -7.30
CA GLY A 50 5.42 13.03 -6.70
C GLY A 50 4.89 11.61 -6.86
N ALA A 51 5.28 10.92 -7.94
CA ALA A 51 4.91 9.53 -8.15
C ALA A 51 5.56 8.62 -7.11
N VAL A 52 6.85 8.83 -6.81
CA VAL A 52 7.57 8.08 -5.77
C VAL A 52 6.88 8.22 -4.42
N ASP A 53 6.54 9.44 -4.01
CA ASP A 53 5.84 9.67 -2.73
C ASP A 53 4.47 8.97 -2.70
N ALA A 54 3.69 9.07 -3.79
CA ALA A 54 2.38 8.42 -3.86
C ALA A 54 2.46 6.88 -3.85
N PHE A 55 3.50 6.30 -4.46
CA PHE A 55 3.73 4.86 -4.41
C PHE A 55 4.21 4.38 -3.04
N ILE A 56 5.02 5.19 -2.34
CA ILE A 56 5.41 4.90 -0.95
C ILE A 56 4.16 4.84 -0.06
N ASP A 57 3.22 5.77 -0.21
CA ASP A 57 1.97 5.77 0.56
C ASP A 57 1.03 4.62 0.19
N ALA A 58 1.04 4.21 -1.09
CA ALA A 58 0.26 3.09 -1.59
C ALA A 58 0.79 1.73 -1.14
N LEU A 59 2.07 1.64 -0.78
CA LEU A 59 2.71 0.39 -0.42
C LEU A 59 2.10 -0.14 0.88
N GLU A 60 1.58 -1.37 0.81
CA GLU A 60 1.00 -2.01 1.97
C GLU A 60 2.11 -2.46 2.91
N VAL A 61 2.13 -1.89 4.13
CA VAL A 61 3.05 -2.34 5.17
C VAL A 61 2.40 -3.50 5.92
N ASN A 62 3.10 -4.62 5.92
CA ASN A 62 2.83 -5.76 6.77
C ASN A 62 4.16 -6.27 7.35
N SER A 63 4.08 -7.22 8.29
CA SER A 63 5.27 -7.75 8.96
C SER A 63 6.24 -8.47 8.02
N GLU A 64 5.78 -8.94 6.85
CA GLU A 64 6.60 -9.65 5.86
C GLU A 64 7.36 -8.67 4.95
N THR A 65 6.76 -7.51 4.67
CA THR A 65 7.32 -6.46 3.80
C THR A 65 8.13 -5.41 4.56
N LEU A 66 8.13 -5.46 5.90
CA LEU A 66 8.85 -4.52 6.77
C LEU A 66 10.32 -4.35 6.37
N GLU A 67 11.04 -5.46 6.22
CA GLU A 67 12.48 -5.42 5.93
C GLU A 67 12.77 -4.71 4.61
N THR A 68 11.89 -4.87 3.63
CA THR A 68 11.97 -4.16 2.34
C THR A 68 11.83 -2.65 2.52
N HIS A 69 10.87 -2.20 3.35
CA HIS A 69 10.69 -0.78 3.64
C HIS A 69 11.91 -0.19 4.35
N ILE A 70 12.47 -0.93 5.32
CA ILE A 70 13.69 -0.52 6.03
C ILE A 70 14.87 -0.43 5.07
N ALA A 71 15.04 -1.43 4.19
CA ALA A 71 16.11 -1.42 3.19
C ALA A 71 15.98 -0.21 2.23
N LEU A 72 14.76 0.11 1.81
CA LEU A 72 14.48 1.26 0.94
C LEU A 72 14.77 2.60 1.64
N GLY A 73 14.30 2.78 2.87
CA GLY A 73 14.61 3.97 3.67
C GLY A 73 16.12 4.15 3.87
N ASN A 74 16.81 3.06 4.23
CA ASN A 74 18.27 3.04 4.38
C ASN A 74 19.02 3.41 3.08
N LEU A 75 18.53 2.94 1.94
CA LEU A 75 19.09 3.29 0.63
C LEU A 75 18.93 4.78 0.34
N LEU A 76 17.74 5.34 0.58
CA LEU A 76 17.45 6.76 0.34
C LEU A 76 18.29 7.66 1.27
N ARG A 77 18.41 7.31 2.55
CA ARG A 77 19.30 8.00 3.50
C ARG A 77 20.74 8.02 2.98
N LYS A 78 21.27 6.89 2.48
CA LYS A 78 22.63 6.81 1.90
C LYS A 78 22.79 7.66 0.63
N ARG A 79 21.72 7.91 -0.12
CA ARG A 79 21.72 8.79 -1.31
C ARG A 79 21.57 10.27 -0.98
N GLY A 80 21.38 10.62 0.30
CA GLY A 80 21.09 11.99 0.74
C GLY A 80 19.62 12.38 0.59
N GLU A 81 18.75 11.47 0.16
CA GLU A 81 17.29 11.66 0.07
C GLU A 81 16.64 11.45 1.45
N VAL A 82 17.16 12.13 2.47
CA VAL A 82 16.81 11.88 3.88
C VAL A 82 15.32 12.16 4.16
N ASP A 83 14.75 13.19 3.53
CA ASP A 83 13.31 13.49 3.65
C ASP A 83 12.41 12.34 3.21
N ARG A 84 12.83 11.60 2.17
CA ARG A 84 12.08 10.42 1.69
C ARG A 84 12.27 9.23 2.62
N ALA A 85 13.47 9.05 3.17
CA ALA A 85 13.73 8.03 4.19
C ALA A 85 12.83 8.23 5.43
N ILE A 86 12.76 9.46 5.93
CA ILE A 86 11.88 9.86 7.04
C ILE A 86 10.42 9.48 6.74
N ARG A 87 9.92 9.84 5.54
CA ARG A 87 8.54 9.51 5.15
C ARG A 87 8.26 8.01 5.14
N ILE A 88 9.17 7.20 4.61
CA ILE A 88 9.01 5.74 4.59
C ILE A 88 8.91 5.17 6.01
N HIS A 89 9.83 5.54 6.90
CA HIS A 89 9.81 5.01 8.27
C HIS A 89 8.65 5.58 9.11
N GLN A 90 8.17 6.79 8.83
CA GLN A 90 6.92 7.31 9.41
C GLN A 90 5.70 6.52 8.96
N ASN A 91 5.58 6.24 7.65
CA ASN A 91 4.49 5.42 7.11
C ASN A 91 4.49 3.99 7.67
N LEU A 92 5.68 3.45 7.92
CA LEU A 92 5.88 2.17 8.58
C LEU A 92 5.28 2.15 10.00
N LEU A 93 5.53 3.21 10.77
CA LEU A 93 5.03 3.35 12.14
C LEU A 93 3.54 3.74 12.22
N ALA A 94 2.99 4.34 11.17
CA ALA A 94 1.58 4.73 11.11
C ALA A 94 0.62 3.54 11.00
N ARG A 95 1.12 2.33 10.70
CA ARG A 95 0.28 1.15 10.46
C ARG A 95 0.26 0.20 11.68
N PRO A 96 -0.93 -0.15 12.21
CA PRO A 96 -1.09 -0.83 13.49
C PRO A 96 -0.80 -2.35 13.48
N SER A 97 -0.32 -2.91 12.37
CA SER A 97 -0.13 -4.36 12.18
C SER A 97 1.25 -4.90 12.60
N LEU A 98 2.18 -4.03 13.01
CA LEU A 98 3.56 -4.43 13.31
C LEU A 98 3.73 -5.00 14.74
N PRO A 99 4.37 -6.16 14.91
CA PRO A 99 4.85 -6.65 16.20
C PRO A 99 5.77 -5.65 16.92
N ARG A 100 5.75 -5.63 18.27
CA ARG A 100 6.56 -4.70 19.08
C ARG A 100 8.05 -4.64 18.69
N PRO A 101 8.77 -5.76 18.44
CA PRO A 101 10.17 -5.69 18.02
C PRO A 101 10.38 -4.92 16.71
N GLN A 102 9.44 -5.08 15.77
CA GLN A 102 9.48 -4.44 14.46
C GLN A 102 9.22 -2.93 14.58
N ILE A 103 8.32 -2.53 15.48
CA ILE A 103 8.07 -1.11 15.81
C ILE A 103 9.33 -0.46 16.38
N HIS A 104 10.04 -1.12 17.31
CA HIS A 104 11.29 -0.59 17.85
C HIS A 104 12.37 -0.41 16.78
N GLN A 105 12.48 -1.37 15.86
CA GLN A 105 13.41 -1.25 14.73
C GLN A 105 13.03 -0.07 13.82
N ALA A 106 11.75 0.09 13.50
CA ALA A 106 11.26 1.22 12.70
C ALA A 106 11.53 2.58 13.36
N HIS A 107 11.34 2.70 14.68
CA HIS A 107 11.71 3.90 15.43
C HIS A 107 13.21 4.17 15.40
N LEU A 108 14.05 3.13 15.55
CA LEU A 108 15.50 3.28 15.48
C LEU A 108 15.95 3.80 14.11
N GLU A 109 15.37 3.29 13.02
CA GLU A 109 15.71 3.75 11.68
C GLU A 109 15.20 5.18 11.43
N LEU A 110 14.02 5.54 11.93
CA LEU A 110 13.52 6.92 11.87
C LEU A 110 14.42 7.90 12.65
N ALA A 111 14.89 7.52 13.84
CA ALA A 111 15.82 8.32 14.62
C ALA A 111 17.15 8.54 13.88
N ARG A 112 17.68 7.51 13.21
CA ARG A 112 18.86 7.62 12.35
C ARG A 112 18.64 8.55 11.17
N ASP A 113 17.45 8.56 10.58
CA ASP A 113 17.11 9.51 9.53
C ASP A 113 17.11 10.95 10.06
N TYR A 114 16.51 11.21 11.21
CA TYR A 114 16.52 12.53 11.83
C TYR A 114 17.93 13.01 12.17
N ILE A 115 18.78 12.15 12.72
CA ILE A 115 20.19 12.45 12.95
C ILE A 115 20.89 12.79 11.63
N SER A 116 20.65 12.03 10.57
CA SER A 116 21.21 12.29 9.23
C SER A 116 20.71 13.60 8.62
N ALA A 117 19.52 14.07 9.02
CA ALA A 117 18.96 15.37 8.64
C ALA A 117 19.40 16.52 9.56
N GLY A 118 20.15 16.24 10.65
CA GLY A 118 20.50 17.23 11.67
C GLY A 118 19.34 17.62 12.60
N LEU A 119 18.24 16.87 12.59
CA LEU A 119 17.02 17.10 13.38
C LEU A 119 17.11 16.37 14.73
N PHE A 120 18.10 16.71 15.56
CA PHE A 120 18.38 15.98 16.81
C PHE A 120 17.20 15.98 17.79
N ASP A 121 16.45 17.08 17.88
CA ASP A 121 15.28 17.20 18.76
C ASP A 121 14.17 16.18 18.46
N ARG A 122 14.14 15.63 17.23
CA ARG A 122 13.17 14.62 16.81
C ARG A 122 13.70 13.19 16.93
N ALA A 123 15.00 13.03 17.20
CA ALA A 123 15.68 11.74 17.24
C ALA A 123 15.75 11.12 18.65
N GLU A 124 15.47 11.90 19.70
CA GLU A 124 15.37 11.47 21.11
C GLU A 124 14.04 10.77 21.42
#